data_AF-A0A4Q8SD02-F1
#
_entry.id   AF-A0A4Q8SD02-F1
#
_cell.length_a   1.000
_cell.length_b   1.000
_cell.length_c   1.000
_cell.angle_alpha   90.00
_cell.angle_beta   90.00
_cell.angle_gamma   90.00
#
_symmetry.space_group_name_H-M   'P 1'
#
loop_
_entity.id
_entity.type
_entity.pdbx_description
1 polymer ?
#
loop_
_entity_poly.entity_id
_entity_poly.type
_entity_poly.pdbx_seq_one_letter_code
_entity_poly.pdbx_strand_id
1 'polypeptide(L)'
;MSQFFYIHPDNPQQRLINQAVDIVRKGGVIVYPTDSGYALGCKIEDKGAMERICRIRHLPDGHNFTLMCRDLSELSTYSYVDNVAFRLMKNNTPGNYTFILKGTKEVPRRLLQEKRKTIGLRVPSNPIALALLDTLGEPMLSTSLMLPGSDFTESDPEEIKDRLEKQVDLIIHGGYLGQQPTTVIDLTNDSPVVLREGVGDVTPFL
;
A
#
# COMPACT_ATOMS: atom_id res chain seq x y z
N MET A 1 18.85 -2.40 -13.89
CA MET A 1 19.08 -2.92 -12.53
C MET A 1 18.43 -1.94 -11.57
N SER A 2 17.67 -2.45 -10.62
CA SER A 2 17.08 -1.67 -9.54
C SER A 2 18.16 -0.93 -8.77
N GLN A 3 17.85 0.30 -8.34
CA GLN A 3 18.62 0.94 -7.27
C GLN A 3 18.31 0.25 -5.94
N PHE A 4 19.22 0.37 -4.98
CA PHE A 4 19.06 -0.19 -3.64
C PHE A 4 19.46 0.87 -2.60
N PHE A 5 18.49 1.36 -1.84
CA PHE A 5 18.71 2.42 -0.84
C PHE A 5 18.63 1.86 0.56
N TYR A 6 19.66 2.08 1.38
CA TYR A 6 19.59 1.89 2.82
C TYR A 6 19.03 3.14 3.47
N ILE A 7 17.80 3.07 3.98
CA ILE A 7 17.14 4.17 4.68
C ILE A 7 16.92 3.77 6.14
N HIS A 8 17.26 4.68 7.06
CA HIS A 8 17.07 4.40 8.49
C HIS A 8 15.56 4.34 8.81
N PRO A 9 15.06 3.27 9.44
CA PRO A 9 13.62 3.09 9.66
C PRO A 9 13.01 4.15 10.57
N ASP A 10 13.73 4.59 11.60
CA ASP A 10 13.20 5.57 12.57
C ASP A 10 13.47 7.03 12.21
N ASN A 11 14.43 7.29 11.32
CA ASN A 11 14.86 8.64 10.96
C ASN A 11 15.27 8.68 9.48
N PRO A 12 14.30 8.56 8.56
CA PRO A 12 14.58 8.41 7.14
C PRO A 12 15.34 9.61 6.58
N GLN A 13 16.43 9.36 5.88
CA GLN A 13 17.25 10.42 5.29
C GLN A 13 16.48 11.09 4.15
N GLN A 14 16.09 12.36 4.35
CA GLN A 14 15.27 13.11 3.38
C GLN A 14 15.84 13.11 1.96
N ARG A 15 17.17 13.13 1.80
CA ARG A 15 17.83 13.04 0.48
C ARG A 15 17.44 11.77 -0.28
N LEU A 16 17.42 10.62 0.39
CA LEU A 16 17.07 9.33 -0.23
C LEU A 16 15.56 9.24 -0.48
N ILE A 17 14.75 9.78 0.42
CA ILE A 17 13.30 9.89 0.24
C ILE A 17 12.97 10.72 -1.01
N ASN A 18 13.60 11.89 -1.18
CA ASN A 18 13.42 12.72 -2.37
C ASN A 18 13.80 11.97 -3.66
N GLN A 19 14.93 11.26 -3.65
CA GLN A 19 15.36 10.45 -4.79
C GLN A 19 14.39 9.31 -5.10
N ALA A 20 13.83 8.66 -4.08
CA ALA A 20 12.83 7.60 -4.25
C ALA A 20 11.53 8.16 -4.84
N VAL A 21 11.06 9.31 -4.35
CA VAL A 21 9.87 9.98 -4.88
C VAL A 21 10.09 10.44 -6.33
N ASP A 22 11.29 10.92 -6.69
CA ASP A 22 11.60 11.27 -8.08
C ASP A 22 11.51 10.06 -9.01
N ILE A 23 11.89 8.86 -8.55
CA ILE A 23 11.72 7.61 -9.30
C ILE A 23 10.23 7.30 -9.49
N VAL A 24 9.43 7.41 -8.43
CA VAL A 24 7.97 7.21 -8.50
C VAL A 24 7.32 8.20 -9.47
N ARG A 25 7.68 9.50 -9.38
CA ARG A 25 7.16 10.56 -10.27
C ARG A 25 7.50 10.33 -11.74
N LYS A 26 8.62 9.65 -12.03
CA LYS A 26 9.04 9.28 -13.38
C LYS A 26 8.41 7.97 -13.89
N GLY A 27 7.44 7.40 -13.17
CA GLY A 27 6.77 6.15 -13.55
C GLY A 27 7.50 4.88 -13.09
N GLY A 28 8.44 5.02 -12.15
CA GLY A 28 9.14 3.88 -11.56
C GLY A 28 8.26 3.08 -10.61
N VAL A 29 8.52 1.77 -10.52
CA VAL A 29 7.97 0.87 -9.52
C VAL A 29 9.02 0.69 -8.42
N ILE A 30 8.62 0.93 -7.17
CA ILE A 30 9.50 0.83 -6.02
C ILE A 30 9.03 -0.27 -5.06
N VAL A 31 9.95 -0.87 -4.32
CA VAL A 31 9.67 -1.67 -3.13
C VAL A 31 10.04 -0.85 -1.90
N TYR A 32 9.10 -0.73 -0.96
CA TYR A 32 9.28 0.08 0.24
C TYR A 32 8.71 -0.62 1.50
N PRO A 33 9.29 -0.35 2.67
CA PRO A 33 8.87 -0.97 3.93
C PRO A 33 7.56 -0.35 4.44
N THR A 34 6.72 -1.17 5.08
CA THR A 34 5.52 -0.72 5.81
C THR A 34 5.45 -1.38 7.19
N ASP A 35 4.47 -1.01 8.01
CA ASP A 35 4.19 -1.63 9.32
C ASP A 35 3.73 -3.10 9.24
N SER A 36 3.38 -3.61 8.06
CA SER A 36 2.92 -4.99 7.84
C SER A 36 3.60 -5.60 6.61
N GLY A 37 4.93 -5.60 6.65
CA GLY A 37 5.80 -6.11 5.60
C GLY A 37 6.12 -5.12 4.48
N TYR A 38 6.83 -5.58 3.45
CA TYR A 38 7.15 -4.76 2.29
C TYR A 38 5.95 -4.60 1.35
N ALA A 39 5.95 -3.51 0.58
CA ALA A 39 4.94 -3.21 -0.43
C ALA A 39 5.59 -2.79 -1.75
N LEU A 40 4.88 -3.04 -2.85
CA LEU A 40 5.16 -2.42 -4.14
C LEU A 40 4.41 -1.10 -4.23
N GLY A 41 5.03 -0.09 -4.82
CA GLY A 41 4.48 1.26 -4.95
C GLY A 41 4.77 1.87 -6.31
N CYS A 42 3.79 2.59 -6.87
CA CYS A 42 3.99 3.47 -8.01
C CYS A 42 2.99 4.64 -8.00
N LYS A 43 3.12 5.54 -8.96
CA LYS A 43 2.19 6.66 -9.15
C LYS A 43 0.81 6.17 -9.59
N ILE A 44 -0.26 6.84 -9.14
CA ILE A 44 -1.64 6.46 -9.47
C ILE A 44 -1.96 6.62 -10.96
N GLU A 45 -1.41 7.62 -11.67
CA GLU A 45 -1.70 7.90 -13.09
C GLU A 45 -0.91 7.03 -14.06
N ASP A 46 0.11 6.32 -13.60
CA ASP A 46 0.97 5.52 -14.47
C ASP A 46 0.38 4.12 -14.73
N LYS A 47 -0.13 3.92 -15.95
CA LYS A 47 -0.67 2.63 -16.38
C LYS A 47 0.44 1.57 -16.53
N GLY A 48 1.62 1.95 -17.02
CA GLY A 48 2.72 1.01 -17.25
C GLY A 48 3.29 0.47 -15.94
N ALA A 49 3.47 1.34 -14.95
CA ALA A 49 3.90 0.96 -13.61
C ALA A 49 2.87 0.05 -12.92
N MET A 50 1.57 0.37 -13.04
CA MET A 50 0.48 -0.47 -12.56
C MET A 50 0.53 -1.88 -13.18
N GLU A 51 0.65 -1.99 -14.50
CA GLU A 51 0.74 -3.29 -15.18
C GLU A 51 1.95 -4.12 -14.72
N ARG A 52 3.09 -3.46 -14.44
CA ARG A 52 4.27 -4.12 -13.87
C ARG A 52 4.00 -4.66 -12.47
N ILE A 53 3.34 -3.89 -11.60
CA ILE A 53 2.92 -4.37 -10.27
C ILE A 53 2.01 -5.59 -10.40
N CYS A 54 1.02 -5.56 -11.29
CA CYS A 54 0.13 -6.71 -11.52
C CYS A 54 0.89 -7.97 -11.93
N ARG A 55 1.88 -7.84 -12.82
CA ARG A 55 2.72 -8.96 -13.28
C ARG A 55 3.57 -9.53 -12.16
N ILE A 56 4.23 -8.67 -11.36
CA ILE A 56 5.04 -9.14 -10.22
C ILE A 56 4.16 -9.90 -9.23
N ARG A 57 2.97 -9.35 -8.93
CA ARG A 57 2.09 -9.89 -7.89
C ARG A 57 1.17 -11.01 -8.33
N HIS A 58 1.04 -11.27 -9.63
CA HIS A 58 0.09 -12.22 -10.18
C HIS A 58 -1.31 -12.01 -9.60
N LEU A 59 -1.76 -10.74 -9.59
CA LEU A 59 -3.02 -10.37 -8.95
C LEU A 59 -4.20 -11.09 -9.64
N PRO A 60 -5.07 -11.77 -8.88
CA PRO A 60 -6.25 -12.41 -9.45
C PRO A 60 -7.25 -11.37 -9.93
N ASP A 61 -8.08 -11.78 -10.89
CA ASP A 61 -9.15 -10.94 -11.41
C ASP A 61 -10.09 -10.50 -10.28
N GLY A 62 -10.35 -9.19 -10.23
CA GLY A 62 -11.22 -8.60 -9.20
C GLY A 62 -10.55 -8.29 -7.86
N HIS A 63 -9.24 -8.53 -7.71
CA HIS A 63 -8.49 -8.06 -6.55
C HIS A 63 -8.48 -6.52 -6.47
N ASN A 64 -8.69 -5.96 -5.28
CA ASN A 64 -8.62 -4.51 -5.09
C ASN A 64 -7.16 -4.05 -5.05
N PHE A 65 -6.82 -2.98 -5.76
CA PHE A 65 -5.59 -2.26 -5.47
C PHE A 65 -5.67 -1.55 -4.13
N THR A 66 -4.53 -1.14 -3.58
CA THR A 66 -4.47 -0.31 -2.37
C THR A 66 -3.96 1.08 -2.72
N LEU A 67 -4.61 2.14 -2.24
CA LEU A 67 -4.01 3.47 -2.17
C LEU A 67 -3.42 3.65 -0.78
N MET A 68 -2.11 3.80 -0.74
CA MET A 68 -1.41 4.17 0.48
C MET A 68 -1.55 5.67 0.68
N CYS A 69 -2.23 6.06 1.76
CA CYS A 69 -2.57 7.44 2.09
C CYS A 69 -1.80 7.87 3.35
N ARG A 70 -1.41 9.15 3.45
CA ARG A 70 -0.67 9.69 4.59
C ARG A 70 -1.51 9.73 5.88
N ASP A 71 -2.81 9.96 5.74
CA ASP A 71 -3.74 10.13 6.85
C ASP A 71 -5.21 9.85 6.44
N LEU A 72 -6.10 9.89 7.42
CA LEU A 72 -7.55 9.70 7.25
C LEU A 72 -8.22 10.79 6.39
N SER A 73 -7.67 12.01 6.38
CA SER A 73 -8.20 13.12 5.60
C SER A 73 -7.94 12.90 4.11
N GLU A 74 -6.73 12.49 3.75
CA GLU A 74 -6.38 12.11 2.38
C GLU A 74 -7.20 10.90 1.94
N LEU A 75 -7.29 9.86 2.76
CA LEU A 75 -8.13 8.68 2.49
C LEU A 75 -9.58 9.06 2.15
N SER A 76 -10.16 10.00 2.89
CA SER A 76 -11.55 10.47 2.70
C SER A 76 -11.73 11.30 1.42
N THR A 77 -10.65 11.75 0.80
CA THR A 77 -10.68 12.43 -0.51
C THR A 77 -10.82 11.42 -1.66
N TYR A 78 -10.17 10.28 -1.53
CA TYR A 78 -10.13 9.21 -2.56
C TYR A 78 -11.22 8.15 -2.37
N SER A 79 -11.95 8.16 -1.26
CA SER A 79 -13.02 7.19 -0.99
C SER A 79 -14.26 7.84 -0.37
N TYR A 80 -15.42 7.26 -0.64
CA TYR A 80 -16.65 7.64 0.04
C TYR A 80 -16.67 7.00 1.42
N VAL A 81 -16.66 7.85 2.45
CA VAL A 81 -16.64 7.44 3.85
C VAL A 81 -17.93 7.91 4.53
N ASP A 82 -18.74 6.96 4.98
CA ASP A 82 -19.92 7.27 5.79
C ASP A 82 -19.56 7.37 7.29
N ASN A 83 -20.57 7.67 8.11
CA ASN A 83 -20.39 7.85 9.56
C ASN A 83 -19.98 6.56 10.30
N VAL A 84 -20.33 5.38 9.79
CA VAL A 84 -19.94 4.10 10.40
C VAL A 84 -18.47 3.84 10.09
N ALA A 85 -18.11 3.88 8.80
CA ALA A 85 -16.75 3.71 8.32
C ALA A 85 -15.80 4.72 8.96
N PHE A 86 -16.18 6.00 9.05
CA PHE A 86 -15.34 7.04 9.66
C PHE A 86 -15.02 6.73 11.13
N ARG A 87 -16.03 6.36 11.93
CA ARG A 87 -15.84 6.07 13.36
C ARG A 87 -14.95 4.85 13.56
N LEU A 88 -15.13 3.81 12.76
CA LEU A 88 -14.31 2.61 12.80
C LEU A 88 -12.86 2.92 12.40
N MET A 89 -12.65 3.58 11.27
CA MET A 89 -11.30 3.91 10.81
C MET A 89 -10.58 4.86 11.76
N LYS A 90 -11.25 5.88 12.30
CA LYS A 90 -10.65 6.84 13.25
C LYS A 90 -10.03 6.16 14.48
N ASN A 91 -10.63 5.10 14.97
CA ASN A 91 -10.14 4.37 16.13
C ASN A 91 -9.16 3.24 15.78
N ASN A 92 -9.01 2.92 14.49
CA ASN A 92 -8.22 1.81 13.98
C ASN A 92 -7.23 2.26 12.89
N THR A 93 -6.78 3.51 12.94
CA THR A 93 -5.71 4.04 12.09
C THR A 93 -4.78 4.92 12.94
N PRO A 94 -3.49 5.01 12.58
CA PRO A 94 -2.82 4.41 11.42
C PRO A 94 -2.40 2.94 11.62
N GLY A 95 -1.96 2.30 10.54
CA GLY A 95 -1.33 0.98 10.51
C GLY A 95 -2.30 -0.20 10.36
N ASN A 96 -1.74 -1.40 10.28
CA ASN A 96 -2.33 -2.75 10.47
C ASN A 96 -3.57 -3.15 9.65
N TYR A 97 -4.22 -2.22 8.97
CA TYR A 97 -5.49 -2.41 8.29
C TYR A 97 -5.44 -1.92 6.84
N THR A 98 -6.19 -2.59 5.99
CA THR A 98 -6.60 -2.09 4.68
C THR A 98 -8.13 -2.09 4.64
N PHE A 99 -8.73 -0.92 4.39
CA PHE A 99 -10.17 -0.77 4.32
C PHE A 99 -10.65 -0.77 2.87
N ILE A 100 -11.56 -1.66 2.51
CA ILE A 100 -12.20 -1.64 1.20
C ILE A 100 -13.38 -0.70 1.25
N LEU A 101 -13.33 0.33 0.41
CA LEU A 101 -14.36 1.37 0.29
C LEU A 101 -14.68 1.64 -1.18
N LYS A 102 -15.78 2.35 -1.45
CA LYS A 102 -16.08 2.85 -2.79
C LYS A 102 -15.17 4.03 -3.11
N GLY A 103 -14.49 4.00 -4.25
CA GLY A 103 -13.61 5.10 -4.65
C GLY A 103 -14.39 6.31 -5.15
N THR A 104 -13.84 7.51 -4.96
CA THR A 104 -14.38 8.75 -5.53
C THR A 104 -13.97 8.91 -7.00
N LYS A 105 -14.30 10.05 -7.60
CA LYS A 105 -13.87 10.37 -8.98
C LYS A 105 -12.38 10.70 -9.08
N GLU A 106 -11.72 11.01 -7.96
CA GLU A 106 -10.27 11.25 -7.90
C GLU A 106 -9.47 9.99 -8.21
N VAL A 107 -10.07 8.81 -8.00
CA VAL A 107 -9.43 7.54 -8.31
C VAL A 107 -9.62 7.19 -9.79
N PRO A 108 -8.54 6.99 -10.58
CA PRO A 108 -8.65 6.51 -11.95
C PRO A 108 -9.50 5.24 -12.04
N ARG A 109 -10.49 5.24 -12.95
CA ARG A 109 -11.45 4.13 -13.09
C ARG A 109 -10.81 2.75 -13.27
N ARG A 110 -9.59 2.69 -13.83
CA ARG A 110 -8.81 1.45 -14.00
C ARG A 110 -8.28 0.83 -12.71
N LEU A 111 -8.20 1.61 -11.63
CA LEU A 111 -7.77 1.14 -10.30
C LEU A 111 -8.94 0.65 -9.46
N LEU A 112 -10.16 1.01 -9.84
CA LEU A 112 -11.37 0.57 -9.17
C LEU A 112 -11.74 -0.84 -9.64
N GLN A 113 -12.19 -1.67 -8.71
CA GLN A 113 -12.75 -2.98 -9.02
C GLN A 113 -13.92 -2.83 -10.00
N GLU A 114 -13.92 -3.62 -11.08
CA GLU A 114 -14.78 -3.39 -12.24
C GLU A 114 -16.29 -3.39 -11.93
N LYS A 115 -16.75 -4.27 -11.04
CA LYS A 115 -18.17 -4.45 -10.70
C LYS A 115 -18.58 -3.58 -9.51
N ARG A 116 -17.82 -3.62 -8.42
CA ARG A 116 -18.16 -2.97 -7.15
C ARG A 116 -17.71 -1.51 -7.06
N LYS A 117 -16.80 -1.09 -7.95
CA LYS A 117 -16.17 0.25 -7.94
C LYS A 117 -15.43 0.54 -6.63
N THR A 118 -14.84 -0.50 -6.06
CA THR A 118 -14.14 -0.44 -4.77
C THR A 118 -12.63 -0.35 -4.94
N ILE A 119 -11.96 0.11 -3.90
CA ILE A 119 -10.50 0.12 -3.79
C ILE A 119 -10.11 -0.02 -2.31
N GLY A 120 -8.94 -0.59 -2.05
CA GLY A 120 -8.37 -0.67 -0.71
C GLY A 120 -7.69 0.64 -0.33
N LEU A 121 -7.88 1.09 0.89
CA LEU A 121 -7.28 2.29 1.44
C LEU A 121 -6.48 1.89 2.67
N ARG A 122 -5.24 2.36 2.77
CA ARG A 122 -4.36 2.07 3.90
C ARG A 122 -3.63 3.33 4.33
N VAL A 123 -3.57 3.55 5.63
CA VAL A 123 -2.72 4.58 6.24
C VAL A 123 -1.58 3.85 6.96
N PRO A 124 -0.32 3.94 6.52
CA PRO A 124 0.78 3.24 7.17
C PRO A 124 1.20 3.96 8.46
N SER A 125 1.87 3.26 9.37
CA SER A 125 2.50 3.86 10.56
C SER A 125 4.03 3.87 10.49
N ASN A 126 4.61 3.25 9.45
CA ASN A 126 6.06 3.20 9.25
C ASN A 126 6.63 4.58 8.82
N PRO A 127 7.72 5.09 9.45
CA PRO A 127 8.25 6.42 9.14
C PRO A 127 8.77 6.59 7.71
N ILE A 128 9.34 5.53 7.09
CA ILE A 128 9.79 5.58 5.69
C ILE A 128 8.58 5.73 4.77
N ALA A 129 7.53 4.93 4.97
CA ALA A 129 6.31 5.00 4.17
C ALA A 129 5.65 6.39 4.28
N LEU A 130 5.54 6.92 5.50
CA LEU A 130 4.99 8.26 5.74
C LEU A 130 5.85 9.35 5.05
N ALA A 131 7.17 9.30 5.20
CA ALA A 131 8.07 10.27 4.56
C ALA A 131 7.97 10.24 3.02
N LEU A 132 7.80 9.06 2.42
CA LEU A 132 7.56 8.92 0.97
C LEU A 132 6.25 9.60 0.57
N LEU A 133 5.17 9.38 1.30
CA LEU A 133 3.85 9.95 1.01
C LEU A 133 3.83 11.47 1.18
N ASP A 134 4.39 11.97 2.27
CA ASP A 134 4.51 13.41 2.54
C ASP A 134 5.31 14.12 1.45
N THR A 135 6.39 13.49 0.98
CA THR A 135 7.25 14.04 -0.08
C THR A 135 6.60 13.92 -1.46
N LEU A 136 5.81 12.86 -1.69
CA LEU A 136 5.06 12.66 -2.94
C LEU A 136 3.94 13.69 -3.08
N GLY A 137 3.20 13.96 -2.01
CA GLY A 137 2.11 14.94 -1.92
C GLY A 137 0.73 14.40 -2.34
N GLU A 138 0.62 13.10 -2.57
CA GLU A 138 -0.58 12.38 -2.99
C GLU A 138 -0.45 10.89 -2.63
N PRO A 139 -1.54 10.10 -2.64
CA PRO A 139 -1.46 8.67 -2.38
C PRO A 139 -0.61 7.91 -3.38
N MET A 140 0.02 6.84 -2.90
CA MET A 140 0.77 5.91 -3.75
C MET A 140 -0.10 4.70 -4.09
N LEU A 141 -0.20 4.35 -5.38
CA LEU A 141 -0.77 3.07 -5.78
C LEU A 141 0.13 1.96 -5.27
N SER A 142 -0.43 1.03 -4.49
CA SER A 142 0.34 0.03 -3.79
C SER A 142 -0.35 -1.32 -3.68
N THR A 143 0.46 -2.33 -3.40
CA THR A 143 0.03 -3.68 -3.01
C THR A 143 1.03 -4.25 -2.02
N SER A 144 0.58 -4.96 -0.98
CA SER A 144 1.48 -5.75 -0.12
C SER A 144 2.32 -6.67 -1.01
N LEU A 145 3.64 -6.71 -0.80
CA LEU A 145 4.53 -7.57 -1.57
C LEU A 145 4.43 -8.99 -1.01
N MET A 146 3.61 -9.81 -1.65
CA MET A 146 3.45 -11.23 -1.36
C MET A 146 3.74 -11.97 -2.66
N LEU A 147 4.59 -12.99 -2.63
CA LEU A 147 4.83 -13.79 -3.84
C LEU A 147 3.66 -14.74 -4.11
N PRO A 148 3.49 -15.18 -5.37
CA PRO A 148 2.39 -16.08 -5.74
C PRO A 148 2.39 -17.35 -4.89
N GLY A 149 1.22 -17.70 -4.33
CA GLY A 149 1.05 -18.88 -3.48
C GLY A 149 1.47 -18.70 -2.01
N SER A 150 1.91 -17.50 -1.61
CA SER A 150 2.22 -17.16 -0.22
C SER A 150 1.09 -16.35 0.43
N ASP A 151 0.74 -16.73 1.65
CA ASP A 151 -0.13 -15.93 2.54
C ASP A 151 0.66 -14.86 3.32
N PHE A 152 1.99 -14.87 3.19
CA PHE A 152 2.91 -14.00 3.89
C PHE A 152 3.52 -12.93 2.98
N THR A 153 3.79 -11.76 3.57
CA THR A 153 4.53 -10.67 2.93
C THR A 153 6.03 -10.91 3.00
N GLU A 154 6.72 -10.47 1.96
CA GLU A 154 8.18 -10.36 1.97
C GLU A 154 8.63 -9.42 3.09
N SER A 155 9.72 -9.80 3.74
CA SER A 155 10.21 -9.19 4.99
C SER A 155 11.71 -8.95 5.00
N ASP A 156 12.46 -9.70 4.18
CA ASP A 156 13.91 -9.60 4.06
C ASP A 156 14.26 -8.76 2.81
N PRO A 157 14.83 -7.56 2.98
CA PRO A 157 15.18 -6.69 1.85
C PRO A 157 16.26 -7.27 0.92
N GLU A 158 17.16 -8.13 1.43
CA GLU A 158 18.18 -8.76 0.60
C GLU A 158 17.56 -9.89 -0.25
N GLU A 159 16.64 -10.67 0.33
CA GLU A 159 15.88 -11.66 -0.45
C GLU A 159 15.01 -10.99 -1.53
N ILE A 160 14.35 -9.88 -1.18
CA ILE A 160 13.59 -9.06 -2.13
C ILE A 160 14.50 -8.59 -3.26
N LYS A 161 15.72 -8.15 -2.95
CA LYS A 161 16.71 -7.73 -3.94
C LYS A 161 17.02 -8.86 -4.92
N ASP A 162 17.41 -10.03 -4.40
CA ASP A 162 17.78 -11.17 -5.24
C ASP A 162 16.66 -11.60 -6.18
N ARG A 163 15.40 -11.50 -5.73
CA ARG A 163 14.23 -11.90 -6.53
C ARG A 163 13.75 -10.82 -7.51
N LEU A 164 13.80 -9.54 -7.14
CA LEU A 164 13.08 -8.46 -7.83
C LEU A 164 13.96 -7.38 -8.44
N GLU A 165 15.29 -7.37 -8.24
CA GLU A 165 16.17 -6.30 -8.73
C GLU A 165 16.13 -6.06 -10.25
N LYS A 166 15.61 -7.02 -11.03
CA LYS A 166 15.44 -6.90 -12.49
C LYS A 166 14.03 -6.45 -12.91
N GLN A 167 13.09 -6.41 -11.97
CA GLN A 167 11.67 -6.17 -12.23
C GLN A 167 11.20 -4.80 -11.71
N VAL A 168 11.89 -4.25 -10.70
CA VAL A 168 11.60 -2.94 -10.08
C VAL A 168 12.73 -1.94 -10.31
N ASP A 169 12.45 -0.66 -10.08
CA ASP A 169 13.39 0.44 -10.32
C ASP A 169 14.15 0.86 -9.05
N LEU A 170 13.54 0.62 -7.88
CA LEU A 170 14.13 0.88 -6.58
C LEU A 170 13.66 -0.16 -5.56
N ILE A 171 14.57 -0.57 -4.68
CA ILE A 171 14.26 -1.29 -3.45
C ILE A 171 14.83 -0.47 -2.29
N ILE A 172 13.99 -0.19 -1.30
CA ILE A 172 14.38 0.52 -0.08
C ILE A 172 14.60 -0.51 1.01
N HIS A 173 15.82 -0.71 1.45
CA HIS A 173 16.14 -1.45 2.66
C HIS A 173 15.78 -0.61 3.88
N GLY A 174 14.64 -0.93 4.49
CA GLY A 174 14.15 -0.34 5.74
C GLY A 174 14.28 -1.24 6.97
N GLY A 175 15.07 -2.30 6.89
CA GLY A 175 15.21 -3.32 7.93
C GLY A 175 14.39 -4.58 7.66
N TYR A 176 14.49 -5.53 8.59
CA TYR A 176 13.76 -6.79 8.57
C TYR A 176 12.39 -6.61 9.24
N LEU A 177 11.33 -6.96 8.53
CA LEU A 177 9.95 -6.69 8.95
C LEU A 177 9.19 -7.95 9.35
N GLY A 178 7.98 -7.77 9.87
CA GLY A 178 7.03 -8.87 10.00
C GLY A 178 6.56 -9.39 8.64
N GLN A 179 6.22 -10.68 8.61
CA GLN A 179 5.67 -11.35 7.42
C GLN A 179 4.14 -11.36 7.38
N GLN A 180 3.49 -10.93 8.46
CA GLN A 180 2.03 -10.89 8.51
C GLN A 180 1.51 -9.67 7.73
N PRO A 181 0.57 -9.87 6.79
CA PRO A 181 -0.05 -8.77 6.07
C PRO A 181 -1.05 -8.02 6.95
N THR A 182 -1.56 -6.88 6.46
CA THR A 182 -2.65 -6.17 7.15
C THR A 182 -3.93 -6.99 7.19
N THR A 183 -4.73 -6.78 8.23
CA THR A 183 -6.13 -7.19 8.26
C THR A 183 -6.90 -6.39 7.20
N VAL A 184 -7.76 -7.06 6.44
CA VAL A 184 -8.55 -6.41 5.38
C VAL A 184 -10.01 -6.42 5.77
N ILE A 185 -10.59 -5.23 5.90
CA ILE A 185 -12.00 -5.05 6.29
C ILE A 185 -12.74 -4.39 5.13
N ASP A 186 -13.84 -4.99 4.69
CA ASP A 186 -14.78 -4.39 3.75
C ASP A 186 -15.79 -3.53 4.51
N LEU A 187 -15.79 -2.22 4.22
CA LEU A 187 -16.66 -1.22 4.83
C LEU A 187 -17.64 -0.62 3.81
N THR A 188 -17.92 -1.33 2.71
CA THR A 188 -18.76 -0.79 1.62
C THR A 188 -20.27 -0.89 1.87
N ASN A 189 -20.66 -1.71 2.85
CA ASN A 189 -22.04 -1.94 3.27
C ASN A 189 -22.19 -1.53 4.75
N ASP A 190 -23.42 -1.52 5.25
CA ASP A 190 -23.74 -1.09 6.62
C ASP A 190 -23.06 -1.92 7.72
N SER A 191 -22.66 -3.16 7.40
CA SER A 191 -21.97 -4.07 8.32
C SER A 191 -20.56 -4.38 7.80
N PRO A 192 -19.51 -4.17 8.61
CA PRO A 192 -18.14 -4.54 8.26
C PRO A 192 -18.02 -6.04 7.98
N VAL A 193 -17.14 -6.41 7.03
CA VAL A 193 -16.82 -7.81 6.75
C VAL A 193 -15.30 -8.00 6.77
N VAL A 194 -14.82 -8.96 7.55
CA VAL A 194 -13.40 -9.34 7.54
C VAL A 194 -13.13 -10.18 6.29
N LEU A 195 -12.33 -9.63 5.35
CA LEU A 195 -11.90 -10.34 4.14
C LEU A 195 -10.61 -11.11 4.35
N ARG A 196 -9.76 -10.64 5.26
CA ARG A 196 -8.51 -11.29 5.65
C ARG A 196 -8.14 -10.87 7.07
N GLU A 197 -7.80 -11.84 7.90
CA GLU A 197 -7.19 -11.60 9.21
C GLU A 197 -5.66 -11.50 9.07
N GLY A 198 -5.06 -10.49 9.69
CA GLY A 198 -3.65 -10.17 9.62
C GLY A 198 -3.18 -9.52 10.92
N VAL A 199 -2.31 -8.51 10.84
CA VAL A 199 -1.75 -7.85 12.05
C VAL A 199 -2.82 -7.12 12.89
N GLY A 200 -3.89 -6.61 12.26
CA GLY A 200 -4.91 -5.81 12.93
C GLY A 200 -5.97 -6.66 13.64
N ASP A 201 -6.33 -6.31 14.87
CA ASP A 201 -7.44 -6.93 15.61
C ASP A 201 -8.77 -6.77 14.85
N VAL A 202 -9.50 -7.87 14.70
CA VAL A 202 -10.79 -7.91 14.01
C VAL A 202 -11.97 -7.58 14.92
N THR A 203 -11.79 -7.67 16.25
CA THR A 203 -12.84 -7.47 17.26
C THR A 203 -13.62 -6.16 17.11
N PRO A 204 -13.00 -5.02 16.76
CA PRO A 204 -13.73 -3.75 16.56
C PRO A 204 -14.71 -3.75 15.38
N PHE A 205 -14.67 -4.77 14.52
CA PHE A 205 -15.43 -4.86 13.26
C PHE A 205 -16.47 -5.99 13.26
N LEU A 206 -16.63 -6.69 14.40
CA LEU A 206 -17.61 -7.76 14.59
C LEU A 206 -18.90 -7.28 15.25
#